data_AF-A0A3E0KHL1-F1
#
_entry.id   AF-A0A3E0KHL1-F1
#
_cell.length_a   1.000
_cell.length_b   1.000
_cell.length_c   1.000
_cell.angle_alpha   90.00
_cell.angle_beta   90.00
_cell.angle_gamma   90.00
#
_symmetry.space_group_name_H-M   'P 1'
#
loop_
_entity.id
_entity.type
_entity.pdbx_description
1 polymer ?
#
loop_
_entity_poly.entity_id
_entity_poly.type
_entity_poly.pdbx_seq_one_letter_code
_entity_poly.pdbx_strand_id
1 'polypeptide(L)'
;MGVPIGIESRRAPGWAGRLWAPALAVLGYVFVLTAPRYGLINPYIEYVLMLIGINMILTVSLNLVNGFMGEFAVGHAGFMAVGAYVSSILSVRVFPAAWGVYGFPLALVGGGIGAGIVA
;
A
#
# COMPACT_ATOMS: atom_id res chain seq x y z
N MET A 1 31.78 34.67 30.63
CA MET A 1 32.39 34.50 29.29
C MET A 1 31.41 33.70 28.45
N GLY A 2 30.61 34.40 27.65
CA GLY A 2 29.58 33.79 26.81
C GLY A 2 30.18 33.27 25.52
N VAL A 3 29.81 32.05 25.13
CA VAL A 3 29.96 31.57 23.77
C VAL A 3 28.56 31.55 23.16
N PRO A 4 28.22 32.48 22.26
CA PRO A 4 27.02 32.35 21.44
C PRO A 4 27.32 31.32 20.33
N ILE A 5 26.84 30.09 20.50
CA ILE A 5 26.86 29.09 19.42
C ILE A 5 25.78 29.44 18.40
N GLY A 6 26.23 29.80 17.19
CA GLY A 6 25.41 30.22 16.07
C GLY A 6 24.41 29.13 15.67
N ILE A 7 23.13 29.49 15.74
CA ILE A 7 22.05 28.75 15.10
C ILE A 7 22.22 28.96 13.60
N GLU A 8 23.00 28.07 12.97
CA GLU A 8 23.06 28.01 11.52
C GLU A 8 21.67 27.66 11.01
N SER A 9 21.03 28.64 10.37
CA SER A 9 19.72 28.50 9.77
C SER A 9 19.77 27.33 8.77
N ARG A 10 19.24 26.17 9.17
CA ARG A 10 18.88 25.12 8.21
C ARG A 10 17.86 25.75 7.27
N ARG A 11 18.32 26.19 6.11
CA ARG A 11 17.46 26.61 4.99
C ARG A 11 16.55 25.42 4.72
N ALA A 12 15.29 25.54 5.15
CA ALA A 12 14.26 24.62 4.74
C ALA A 12 14.29 24.58 3.20
N PRO A 13 14.26 23.39 2.57
CA PRO A 13 14.01 23.36 1.14
C PRO A 13 12.68 24.10 0.94
N GLY A 14 12.71 25.14 0.09
CA GLY A 14 11.51 25.89 -0.24
C GLY A 14 10.40 24.94 -0.67
N TRP A 15 9.14 25.38 -0.54
CA TRP A 15 7.95 24.63 -0.96
C TRP A 15 8.10 23.86 -2.30
N ALA A 16 8.90 24.36 -3.25
CA ALA A 16 9.29 23.67 -4.48
C ALA A 16 10.09 22.36 -4.28
N GLY A 17 11.03 22.34 -3.33
CA GLY A 17 11.83 21.18 -2.93
C GLY A 17 11.08 20.16 -2.06
N ARG A 18 9.74 20.29 -1.90
CA ARG A 18 8.87 19.27 -1.30
C ARG A 18 7.89 18.66 -2.32
N LEU A 19 7.78 19.26 -3.51
CA LEU A 19 6.90 18.80 -4.60
C LEU A 19 7.53 17.67 -5.46
N TRP A 20 8.85 17.47 -5.40
CA TRP A 20 9.51 16.35 -6.09
C TRP A 20 9.09 14.98 -5.54
N ALA A 21 8.84 14.87 -4.24
CA ALA A 21 8.38 13.63 -3.61
C ALA A 21 6.98 13.17 -4.12
N PRO A 22 5.93 14.03 -4.13
CA PRO A 22 4.66 13.65 -4.75
C PRO A 22 4.79 13.50 -6.27
N ALA A 23 5.65 14.28 -6.95
CA ALA A 23 5.85 14.12 -8.39
C ALA A 23 6.45 12.75 -8.76
N LEU A 24 7.44 12.26 -8.01
CA LEU A 24 8.01 10.92 -8.18
C LEU A 24 6.97 9.82 -7.88
N ALA A 25 6.15 10.00 -6.85
CA ALA A 25 5.10 9.06 -6.51
C ALA A 25 4.03 8.96 -7.63
N VAL A 26 3.62 10.10 -8.18
CA VAL A 26 2.67 10.16 -9.31
C VAL A 26 3.28 9.55 -10.57
N LEU A 27 4.56 9.81 -10.85
CA LEU A 27 5.26 9.26 -12.01
C LEU A 27 5.40 7.73 -11.90
N GLY A 28 5.72 7.23 -10.70
CA GLY A 28 5.71 5.80 -10.41
C GLY A 28 4.32 5.18 -10.56
N TYR A 29 3.26 5.85 -10.10
CA TYR A 29 1.87 5.40 -10.25
C TYR A 29 1.45 5.30 -11.73
N VAL A 30 1.77 6.30 -12.54
CA VAL A 30 1.48 6.31 -13.99
C VAL A 30 2.27 5.21 -14.72
N PHE A 31 3.53 4.97 -14.33
CA PHE A 31 4.34 3.90 -14.90
C PHE A 31 3.71 2.52 -14.63
N VAL A 32 3.25 2.26 -13.40
CA VAL A 32 2.60 1.00 -13.02
C VAL A 32 1.27 0.79 -13.77
N LEU A 33 0.49 1.84 -14.04
CA LEU A 33 -0.78 1.72 -14.77
C LEU A 33 -0.63 1.50 -16.28
N THR A 34 0.46 1.99 -16.86
CA THR A 34 0.70 1.92 -18.30
C THR A 34 1.46 0.67 -18.70
N ALA A 35 2.33 0.15 -17.83
CA ALA A 35 3.16 -1.01 -18.11
C ALA A 35 2.40 -2.30 -18.52
N PRO A 36 1.22 -2.63 -17.96
CA PRO A 36 0.42 -3.78 -18.41
C PRO A 36 -0.21 -3.58 -19.79
N ARG A 37 -0.53 -2.33 -20.16
CA ARG A 37 -1.22 -1.99 -21.42
C ARG A 37 -0.32 -2.09 -22.64
N TYR A 38 0.99 -1.91 -22.45
CA TYR A 38 2.00 -2.00 -23.51
C TYR A 38 2.67 -3.38 -23.59
N GLY A 39 2.24 -4.37 -22.78
CA GLY A 39 2.81 -5.71 -22.78
C GLY A 39 4.29 -5.77 -22.34
N LEU A 40 4.79 -4.71 -21.69
CA LEU A 40 6.18 -4.59 -21.24
C LEU A 40 6.49 -5.50 -20.04
N ILE A 41 5.46 -5.92 -19.30
CA ILE A 41 5.58 -6.73 -18.07
C ILE A 41 4.75 -8.01 -18.23
N ASN A 42 5.38 -9.15 -17.97
CA ASN A 42 4.71 -10.45 -17.93
C ASN A 42 3.75 -10.47 -16.72
N PRO A 43 2.47 -10.87 -16.88
CA PRO A 43 1.49 -10.97 -15.78
C PRO A 43 2.01 -11.76 -14.57
N TYR A 44 2.91 -12.72 -14.81
CA TYR A 44 3.58 -13.46 -13.74
C TYR A 44 4.46 -12.56 -12.86
N ILE A 45 5.27 -11.67 -13.47
CA ILE A 45 6.14 -10.74 -12.75
C ILE A 45 5.32 -9.69 -12.01
N GLU A 46 4.21 -9.23 -12.59
CA GLU A 46 3.27 -8.33 -11.92
C GLU A 46 2.70 -8.98 -10.64
N TYR A 47 2.27 -10.24 -10.73
CA TYR A 47 1.79 -11.00 -9.57
C TYR A 47 2.87 -11.19 -8.50
N VAL A 48 4.09 -11.55 -8.90
CA VAL A 48 5.22 -11.70 -7.96
C VAL A 48 5.56 -10.37 -7.27
N LEU A 49 5.54 -9.25 -8.00
CA LEU A 49 5.74 -7.92 -7.42
C LEU A 49 4.65 -7.56 -6.40
N MET A 50 3.38 -7.86 -6.70
CA MET A 50 2.29 -7.69 -5.74
C MET A 50 2.49 -8.52 -4.47
N LEU A 51 2.89 -9.78 -4.60
CA LEU A 51 3.19 -10.64 -3.45
C LEU A 51 4.35 -10.10 -2.61
N ILE A 52 5.42 -9.62 -3.25
CA ILE A 52 6.56 -9.02 -2.54
C ILE A 52 6.11 -7.78 -1.75
N GLY A 53 5.32 -6.89 -2.38
CA GLY A 53 4.80 -5.69 -1.72
C GLY A 53 3.90 -6.01 -0.52
N ILE A 54 2.99 -6.97 -0.68
CA ILE A 54 2.12 -7.46 0.41
C ILE A 54 2.96 -7.98 1.58
N ASN A 55 3.96 -8.81 1.32
CA ASN A 55 4.83 -9.36 2.36
C ASN A 55 5.67 -8.28 3.04
N MET A 56 6.18 -7.27 2.30
CA MET A 56 6.88 -6.13 2.90
C MET A 56 5.98 -5.36 3.86
N ILE A 57 4.75 -5.02 3.45
CA ILE A 57 3.80 -4.28 4.31
C ILE A 57 3.50 -5.10 5.57
N LEU A 58 3.27 -6.41 5.42
CA LEU A 58 3.00 -7.32 6.53
C LEU A 58 4.17 -7.38 7.52
N THR A 59 5.40 -7.52 7.03
CA THR A 59 6.61 -7.58 7.87
C THR A 59 6.90 -6.24 8.55
N VAL A 60 6.70 -5.10 7.87
CA VAL A 60 6.86 -3.77 8.48
C VAL A 60 5.80 -3.55 9.56
N SER A 61 4.55 -3.95 9.31
CA SER A 61 3.47 -3.89 10.30
C SER A 61 3.79 -4.73 11.54
N LEU A 62 4.30 -5.96 11.37
CA LEU A 62 4.72 -6.79 12.49
C LEU A 62 5.90 -6.19 13.27
N ASN A 63 6.89 -5.64 12.56
CA ASN A 63 8.02 -4.97 13.21
C ASN A 63 7.56 -3.74 14.02
N LEU A 64 6.54 -3.02 13.56
CA LEU A 64 5.96 -1.91 14.30
C LEU A 64 5.22 -2.38 15.56
N VAL A 65 4.38 -3.41 15.46
CA VAL A 65 3.59 -3.90 16.60
C VAL A 65 4.49 -4.57 17.65
N ASN A 66 5.39 -5.46 17.22
CA ASN A 66 6.32 -6.15 18.12
C ASN A 66 7.39 -5.19 18.68
N GLY A 67 7.79 -4.17 17.92
CA GLY A 67 8.85 -3.23 18.30
C GLY A 67 8.41 -2.08 19.20
N PHE A 68 7.17 -1.58 19.08
CA PHE A 68 6.69 -0.42 19.84
C PHE A 68 5.64 -0.73 20.91
N MET A 69 4.87 -1.82 20.79
CA MET A 69 3.82 -2.18 21.75
C MET A 69 4.12 -3.46 22.55
N GLY A 70 5.06 -4.31 22.08
CA GLY A 70 5.48 -5.52 22.81
C GLY A 70 4.43 -6.63 22.86
N GLU A 71 3.37 -6.54 22.05
CA GLU A 71 2.27 -7.50 22.01
C GLU A 71 2.44 -8.46 20.82
N PHE A 72 2.30 -9.78 21.06
CA PHE A 72 2.42 -10.81 20.02
C PHE A 72 1.19 -10.82 19.09
N ALA A 73 1.16 -9.95 18.10
CA ALA A 73 0.07 -9.88 17.13
C ALA A 73 0.27 -10.86 15.96
N VAL A 74 -0.24 -12.09 16.09
CA VAL A 74 -0.21 -13.12 15.03
C VAL A 74 -1.44 -13.05 14.11
N GLY A 75 -2.53 -12.38 14.54
CA GLY A 75 -3.81 -12.34 13.81
C GLY A 75 -3.83 -11.48 12.55
N HIS A 76 -2.86 -10.57 12.35
CA HIS A 76 -2.87 -9.62 11.22
C HIS A 76 -2.80 -10.30 9.84
N ALA A 77 -2.02 -11.39 9.73
CA ALA A 77 -1.95 -12.17 8.49
C ALA A 77 -3.28 -12.88 8.18
N GLY A 78 -4.01 -13.30 9.22
CA GLY A 78 -5.32 -13.93 9.09
C GLY A 78 -6.37 -12.96 8.53
N PHE A 79 -6.46 -11.75 9.09
CA PHE A 79 -7.38 -10.73 8.59
C PHE A 79 -7.03 -10.25 7.18
N MET A 80 -5.73 -10.16 6.87
CA MET A 80 -5.26 -9.84 5.52
C MET A 80 -5.69 -10.90 4.51
N ALA A 81 -5.54 -12.19 4.84
CA ALA A 81 -5.93 -13.29 3.96
C ALA A 81 -7.45 -13.34 3.74
N VAL A 82 -8.25 -13.21 4.81
CA VAL A 82 -9.72 -13.22 4.72
C VAL A 82 -10.22 -12.04 3.89
N GLY A 83 -9.73 -10.82 4.15
CA GLY A 83 -10.16 -9.63 3.42
C GLY A 83 -9.79 -9.66 1.93
N ALA A 84 -8.57 -10.13 1.61
CA ALA A 84 -8.13 -10.30 0.22
C ALA A 84 -8.94 -11.37 -0.50
N TYR A 85 -9.23 -12.50 0.15
CA TYR A 85 -10.00 -13.59 -0.43
C TYR A 85 -11.45 -13.15 -0.75
N VAL A 86 -12.13 -12.53 0.21
CA VAL A 86 -13.50 -12.03 0.03
C VAL A 86 -13.55 -10.95 -1.07
N SER A 87 -12.58 -10.02 -1.09
CA SER A 87 -12.48 -9.03 -2.16
C SER A 87 -12.27 -9.67 -3.52
N SER A 88 -11.41 -10.70 -3.62
CA SER A 88 -11.14 -11.38 -4.89
C SER A 88 -12.36 -12.11 -5.45
N ILE A 89 -13.15 -12.77 -4.59
CA ILE A 89 -14.39 -13.45 -5.00
C ILE A 89 -15.43 -12.45 -5.46
N LEU A 90 -15.60 -11.34 -4.72
CA LEU A 90 -16.52 -10.28 -5.11
C LEU A 90 -16.15 -9.69 -6.48
N SER A 91 -14.86 -9.41 -6.71
CA SER A 91 -14.39 -8.89 -8.00
C SER A 91 -14.49 -9.88 -9.16
N VAL A 92 -14.29 -11.18 -8.95
CA VAL A 92 -14.27 -12.17 -10.05
C VAL A 92 -15.64 -12.77 -10.34
N ARG A 93 -16.48 -12.97 -9.32
CA ARG A 93 -17.75 -13.72 -9.44
C ARG A 93 -18.99 -12.83 -9.36
N VAL A 94 -18.92 -11.69 -8.68
CA VAL A 94 -20.12 -10.88 -8.36
C VAL A 94 -20.19 -9.60 -9.18
N PHE A 95 -19.06 -8.92 -9.43
CA PHE A 95 -19.04 -7.71 -10.26
C PHE A 95 -18.79 -8.06 -11.75
N PRO A 96 -19.69 -7.66 -12.69
CA PRO A 96 -19.44 -7.79 -14.13
C PRO A 96 -18.21 -6.96 -14.54
N ALA A 97 -17.42 -7.44 -15.50
CA ALA A 97 -16.23 -6.73 -16.01
C ALA A 97 -16.51 -5.28 -16.45
N ALA A 98 -17.77 -4.95 -16.78
CA ALA A 98 -18.24 -3.60 -17.10
C ALA A 98 -18.14 -2.59 -15.94
N TRP A 99 -18.15 -3.06 -14.68
CA TRP A 99 -18.00 -2.20 -13.49
C TRP A 99 -16.54 -1.81 -13.21
N GLY A 100 -15.59 -2.42 -13.92
CA GLY A 100 -14.18 -2.01 -13.99
C GLY A 100 -13.61 -1.40 -12.72
N VAL A 101 -13.09 -0.17 -12.83
CA VAL A 101 -12.43 0.60 -11.77
C VAL A 101 -13.37 0.93 -10.59
N TYR A 102 -14.68 0.95 -10.79
CA TYR A 102 -15.67 1.27 -9.74
C TYR A 102 -16.11 0.04 -8.92
N GLY A 103 -16.03 -1.17 -9.50
CA GLY A 103 -16.33 -2.41 -8.78
C GLY A 103 -15.23 -2.81 -7.79
N PHE A 104 -13.98 -2.47 -8.08
CA PHE A 104 -12.83 -2.78 -7.22
C PHE A 104 -12.91 -2.17 -5.80
N PRO A 105 -13.18 -0.86 -5.61
CA PRO A 105 -13.30 -0.29 -4.27
C PRO A 105 -14.51 -0.85 -3.49
N LEU A 106 -15.61 -1.17 -4.17
CA LEU A 106 -16.77 -1.80 -3.53
C LEU A 106 -16.45 -3.23 -3.05
N ALA A 107 -15.72 -4.00 -3.87
CA ALA A 107 -15.22 -5.31 -3.49
C ALA A 107 -14.26 -5.24 -2.31
N LEU A 108 -13.41 -4.20 -2.26
CA LEU A 108 -12.46 -3.96 -1.17
C LEU A 108 -13.17 -3.64 0.15
N VAL A 109 -14.22 -2.81 0.11
CA VAL A 109 -15.06 -2.53 1.29
C VAL A 109 -15.79 -3.80 1.73
N GLY A 110 -16.34 -4.57 0.79
CA GLY A 110 -16.96 -5.86 1.08
C GLY A 110 -15.98 -6.85 1.72
N GLY A 111 -14.74 -6.92 1.25
CA GLY A 111 -13.68 -7.73 1.86
C GLY A 111 -13.24 -7.23 3.22
N GLY A 112 -13.19 -5.91 3.42
CA GLY A 112 -12.94 -5.31 4.73
C GLY A 112 -14.02 -5.68 5.76
N ILE A 113 -15.30 -5.64 5.36
CA ILE A 113 -16.43 -6.10 6.20
C ILE A 113 -16.29 -7.60 6.48
N GLY A 114 -15.97 -8.41 5.47
CA GLY A 114 -15.76 -9.85 5.61
C GLY A 114 -14.64 -10.19 6.60
N ALA A 115 -13.53 -9.46 6.57
CA ALA A 115 -12.44 -9.60 7.53
C ALA A 115 -12.88 -9.18 8.95
N GLY A 116 -13.66 -8.10 9.07
CA GLY A 116 -14.13 -7.59 10.36
C GLY A 116 -15.14 -8.50 11.07
N ILE A 117 -15.90 -9.32 10.34
CA ILE A 117 -16.82 -10.32 10.94
C ILE A 117 -16.04 -11.48 11.59
N VAL A 118 -14.84 -11.77 11.10
CA VAL A 118 -13.99 -12.87 11.60
C VAL A 118 -13.11 -12.43 12.79
N ALA A 119 -13.02 -11.13 13.06
CA ALA A 119 -12.21 -10.54 14.13
C ALA A 119 -12.89 -10.58 15.50
#